data_AF-A0A9P5MNA0-F1
#
_entry.id   AF-A0A9P5MNA0-F1
#
_cell.length_a   1.000
_cell.length_b   1.000
_cell.length_c   1.000
_cell.angle_alpha   90.00
_cell.angle_beta   90.00
_cell.angle_gamma   90.00
#
_symmetry.space_group_name_H-M   'P 1'
#
loop_
_entity.id
_entity.type
_entity.pdbx_description
1 polymer ?
#
loop_
_entity_poly.entity_id
_entity_poly.type
_entity_poly.pdbx_seq_one_letter_code
_entity_poly.pdbx_strand_id
1 'polypeptide(L)'
;GINQPIGTEDPEYYAELFCKTRRLADWRLPDDERSCPDIPGIQGVNGLLSRRLQSLLDGVADISLCRRGNVSATMACLKNVKGTPETRLYIVFNHEDDESARRCPQHLQTIFEMLRQVPYKEHKIGFQLRRWALKIMSFLITANRLFILTQSQRLRKHLQGKFSVHVLTSQTTAPYSCDLSSETMQVALNDAMAETGHRPADWDKKRESFINWLSKELKVSEVVRQKPKVHAELAMIIAMAKGEIEDVLPYVGVSKLSCILCSHYIRAFNEVMMQKIATKGSHGKAYPGWSWPSLPDHNEELRQAFLRRIRQQLLSDVEWHAENLRRLSDSSVGSDGPEWQFDRTMDDIKKLGDMLDMEE
;
A
#
# COMPACT_ATOMS: atom_id res chain seq x y z
N GLY A 1 10.48 17.35 23.20
CA GLY A 1 11.47 16.66 22.35
C GLY A 1 11.64 17.50 21.11
N ILE A 2 12.87 17.86 20.78
CA ILE A 2 13.16 18.68 19.59
C ILE A 2 12.86 17.80 18.37
N ASN A 3 11.92 18.23 17.51
CA ASN A 3 11.72 17.56 16.22
C ASN A 3 13.04 17.70 15.44
N GLN A 4 13.64 16.59 15.02
CA GLN A 4 14.81 16.69 14.14
C GLN A 4 14.32 17.18 12.76
N PRO A 5 14.87 18.28 12.23
CA PRO A 5 14.61 18.67 10.86
C PRO A 5 15.19 17.59 9.95
N ILE A 6 14.38 17.13 9.00
CA ILE A 6 14.76 16.16 7.99
C ILE A 6 14.95 16.84 6.63
N GLY A 7 15.89 16.34 5.84
CA GLY A 7 16.30 16.91 4.55
C GLY A 7 15.84 16.10 3.34
N THR A 8 16.34 16.45 2.16
CA THR A 8 16.02 15.77 0.88
C THR A 8 16.70 14.40 0.75
N GLU A 9 17.65 14.11 1.64
CA GLU A 9 18.27 12.82 1.85
C GLU A 9 17.40 11.84 2.66
N ASP A 10 16.37 12.35 3.35
CA ASP A 10 15.51 11.54 4.19
C ASP A 10 14.28 11.01 3.42
N PRO A 11 14.04 9.69 3.43
CA PRO A 11 12.86 9.08 2.83
C PRO A 11 11.52 9.69 3.28
N GLU A 12 11.42 10.13 4.53
CA GLU A 12 10.27 10.79 5.13
C GLU A 12 9.89 12.10 4.41
N TYR A 13 10.87 12.86 3.90
CA TYR A 13 10.61 14.09 3.16
C TYR A 13 9.71 13.82 1.93
N TYR A 14 10.01 12.75 1.20
CA TYR A 14 9.24 12.37 0.02
C TYR A 14 7.83 11.88 0.34
N ALA A 15 7.58 11.42 1.57
CA ALA A 15 6.24 11.08 2.01
C ALA A 15 5.33 12.30 2.06
N GLU A 16 5.87 13.41 2.57
CA GLU A 16 5.17 14.67 2.68
C GLU A 16 5.06 15.34 1.31
N LEU A 17 6.13 15.33 0.50
CA LEU A 17 6.12 15.87 -0.86
C LEU A 17 5.06 15.19 -1.76
N PHE A 18 4.97 13.86 -1.72
CA PHE A 18 4.06 13.11 -2.58
C PHE A 18 2.62 12.98 -2.03
N CYS A 19 2.32 13.48 -0.83
CA CYS A 19 0.99 13.27 -0.26
C CYS A 19 -0.13 14.01 -1.03
N LYS A 20 0.23 15.05 -1.80
CA LYS A 20 -0.68 15.84 -2.63
C LYS A 20 -0.55 15.61 -4.13
N THR A 21 0.42 14.82 -4.59
CA THR A 21 0.50 14.46 -6.00
C THR A 21 -0.67 13.52 -6.33
N ARG A 22 -1.80 14.11 -6.75
CA ARG A 22 -2.99 13.37 -7.15
C ARG A 22 -2.68 12.65 -8.45
N ARG A 23 -2.20 11.42 -8.33
CA ARG A 23 -2.15 10.51 -9.46
C ARG A 23 -3.53 9.94 -9.72
N LEU A 24 -3.93 9.89 -10.98
CA LEU A 24 -5.00 9.00 -11.38
C LEU A 24 -4.58 7.59 -10.94
N ALA A 25 -5.43 6.93 -10.15
CA ALA A 25 -5.20 5.58 -9.63
C ALA A 25 -5.02 4.50 -10.73
N ASP A 26 -5.07 4.93 -12.00
CA ASP A 26 -4.86 4.12 -13.20
C ASP A 26 -3.38 3.90 -13.55
N TRP A 27 -2.44 4.49 -12.80
CA TRP A 27 -1.07 3.98 -12.74
C TRP A 27 -1.04 2.66 -11.94
N ARG A 28 -1.79 1.68 -12.43
CA ARG A 28 -1.39 0.30 -12.29
C ARG A 28 -0.03 0.23 -12.99
N LEU A 29 1.01 -0.11 -12.23
CA LEU A 29 2.29 -0.55 -12.79
C LEU A 29 1.99 -1.51 -13.96
N PRO A 30 2.79 -1.44 -15.05
CA PRO A 30 2.54 -2.20 -16.28
C PRO A 30 2.10 -3.64 -15.98
N ASP A 31 1.09 -4.14 -16.70
CA ASP A 31 0.50 -5.47 -16.47
C ASP A 31 1.55 -6.60 -16.58
N ASP A 32 2.67 -6.32 -17.22
CA ASP A 32 3.88 -7.11 -17.38
C ASP A 32 4.56 -7.44 -16.01
N GLU A 33 4.44 -6.53 -15.03
CA GLU A 33 4.89 -6.74 -13.63
C GLU A 33 3.82 -7.40 -12.73
N ARG A 34 2.60 -7.64 -13.22
CA ARG A 34 1.58 -8.42 -12.48
C ARG A 34 1.80 -9.92 -12.54
N SER A 35 2.77 -10.37 -13.31
CA SER A 35 3.34 -11.70 -13.15
C SER A 35 3.82 -11.77 -11.70
N CYS A 36 3.01 -12.36 -10.82
CA CYS A 36 3.46 -12.71 -9.49
C CYS A 36 4.82 -13.40 -9.69
N PRO A 37 5.93 -12.87 -9.13
CA PRO A 37 7.21 -13.54 -9.30
C PRO A 37 6.99 -14.99 -8.90
N ASP A 38 7.44 -15.93 -9.75
CA ASP A 38 7.38 -17.35 -9.42
C ASP A 38 7.93 -17.51 -8.01
N ILE A 39 7.03 -17.80 -7.05
CA ILE A 39 7.33 -17.78 -5.63
C ILE A 39 8.47 -18.78 -5.40
N PRO A 40 9.70 -18.33 -5.11
CA PRO A 40 10.80 -19.25 -4.86
C PRO A 40 10.48 -20.04 -3.60
N GLY A 41 10.59 -21.37 -3.66
CA GLY A 41 10.14 -22.29 -2.60
C GLY A 41 8.82 -23.02 -2.89
N ILE A 42 8.07 -22.59 -3.91
CA ILE A 42 6.91 -23.31 -4.48
C ILE A 42 7.25 -23.79 -5.91
N GLN A 43 8.51 -24.11 -6.19
CA GLN A 43 8.87 -24.68 -7.47
C GLN A 43 8.33 -26.12 -7.56
N GLY A 44 7.39 -26.34 -8.49
CA GLY A 44 6.69 -27.61 -8.70
C GLY A 44 5.23 -27.61 -8.26
N VAL A 45 4.73 -26.55 -7.60
CA VAL A 45 3.31 -26.49 -7.24
C VAL A 45 2.54 -25.62 -8.22
N ASN A 46 1.82 -26.32 -9.09
CA ASN A 46 0.80 -25.85 -10.02
C ASN A 46 0.25 -24.45 -9.64
N GLY A 47 0.39 -23.43 -10.51
CA GLY A 47 0.13 -22.01 -10.21
C GLY A 47 -1.24 -21.67 -9.60
N LEU A 48 -2.18 -22.62 -9.64
CA LEU A 48 -3.43 -22.60 -8.90
C LEU A 48 -3.25 -22.56 -7.37
N LEU A 49 -2.22 -23.21 -6.80
CA LEU A 49 -2.00 -23.22 -5.34
C LEU A 49 -1.49 -21.86 -4.84
N SER A 50 -0.52 -21.27 -5.53
CA SER A 50 0.02 -19.94 -5.20
C SER A 50 -1.08 -18.88 -5.24
N ARG A 51 -1.94 -18.88 -6.27
CA ARG A 51 -3.11 -17.99 -6.36
C ARG A 51 -4.11 -18.19 -5.22
N ARG A 52 -4.28 -19.43 -4.75
CA ARG A 52 -5.18 -19.76 -3.63
C ARG A 52 -4.59 -19.30 -2.29
N LEU A 53 -3.29 -19.46 -2.06
CA LEU A 53 -2.59 -18.93 -0.87
C LEU A 53 -2.60 -17.40 -0.85
N GLN A 54 -2.36 -16.76 -1.99
CA GLN A 54 -2.50 -15.31 -2.13
C GLN A 54 -3.92 -14.84 -1.77
N SER A 55 -4.94 -15.50 -2.34
CA SER A 55 -6.34 -15.19 -2.02
C SER A 55 -6.67 -15.41 -0.54
N LEU A 56 -6.00 -16.37 0.12
CA LEU A 56 -6.11 -16.63 1.55
C LEU A 56 -5.54 -15.45 2.35
N LEU A 57 -4.30 -15.05 2.03
CA LEU A 57 -3.58 -13.98 2.74
C LEU A 57 -4.24 -12.62 2.57
N ASP A 58 -4.64 -12.28 1.34
CA ASP A 58 -5.47 -11.11 1.06
C ASP A 58 -6.77 -11.18 1.86
N GLY A 59 -7.37 -12.37 1.94
CA GLY A 59 -8.60 -12.55 2.68
C GLY A 59 -8.44 -12.35 4.19
N VAL A 60 -7.39 -12.92 4.78
CA VAL A 60 -7.06 -12.71 6.20
C VAL A 60 -6.84 -11.23 6.49
N ALA A 61 -6.10 -10.53 5.62
CA ALA A 61 -5.86 -9.11 5.77
C ALA A 61 -7.17 -8.29 5.64
N ASP A 62 -8.03 -8.63 4.67
CA ASP A 62 -9.34 -8.00 4.45
C ASP A 62 -10.32 -8.22 5.63
N ILE A 63 -10.30 -9.39 6.27
CA ILE A 63 -11.12 -9.67 7.46
C ILE A 63 -10.65 -8.82 8.65
N SER A 64 -9.34 -8.71 8.82
CA SER A 64 -8.73 -7.95 9.90
C SER A 64 -9.02 -6.44 9.80
N LEU A 65 -9.44 -5.97 8.62
CA LEU A 65 -9.87 -4.61 8.32
C LEU A 65 -11.20 -4.21 8.98
N CYS A 66 -12.02 -5.16 9.42
CA CYS A 66 -13.36 -4.90 9.99
C CYS A 66 -13.33 -4.07 11.29
N ARG A 67 -12.14 -3.76 11.85
CA ARG A 67 -11.99 -2.94 13.05
C ARG A 67 -11.15 -1.65 12.89
N ARG A 68 -11.06 -1.08 11.68
CA ARG A 68 -10.51 0.28 11.39
C ARG A 68 -8.98 0.43 11.46
N GLY A 69 -8.21 -0.49 10.88
CA GLY A 69 -6.75 -0.35 10.76
C GLY A 69 -6.19 -0.80 9.41
N ASN A 70 -4.98 -0.34 9.08
CA ASN A 70 -4.17 -0.97 8.04
C ASN A 70 -3.53 -2.23 8.64
N VAL A 71 -3.80 -3.37 8.03
CA VAL A 71 -3.31 -4.70 8.44
C VAL A 71 -2.54 -5.36 7.30
N SER A 72 -1.45 -6.04 7.66
CA SER A 72 -0.70 -6.92 6.78
C SER A 72 -0.59 -8.30 7.40
N ALA A 73 -0.64 -9.34 6.57
CA ALA A 73 -0.57 -10.72 7.00
C ALA A 73 0.33 -11.54 6.08
N THR A 74 1.08 -12.48 6.65
CA THR A 74 1.84 -13.48 5.90
C THR A 74 1.75 -14.82 6.62
N MET A 75 2.07 -15.89 5.90
CA MET A 75 2.07 -17.25 6.43
C MET A 75 3.45 -17.87 6.30
N ALA A 76 3.85 -18.57 7.35
CA ALA A 76 4.97 -19.51 7.32
C ALA A 76 4.45 -20.94 7.46
N CYS A 77 5.02 -21.86 6.70
CA CYS A 77 4.79 -23.29 6.89
C CYS A 77 6.05 -23.89 7.50
N LEU A 78 6.02 -24.13 8.80
CA LEU A 78 7.13 -24.69 9.55
C LEU A 78 6.96 -26.20 9.68
N LYS A 79 8.05 -26.96 9.67
CA LYS A 79 8.04 -28.33 10.16
C LYS A 79 8.44 -28.30 11.63
N ASN A 80 7.60 -28.84 12.52
CA ASN A 80 7.99 -28.96 13.92
C ASN A 80 9.11 -30.01 14.07
N VAL A 81 9.77 -30.01 15.24
CA VAL A 81 10.85 -30.96 15.59
C VAL A 81 10.40 -32.44 15.48
N LYS A 82 9.09 -32.71 15.53
CA LYS A 82 8.49 -34.03 15.40
C LYS A 82 8.05 -34.36 13.95
N GLY A 83 8.41 -33.54 12.96
CA GLY A 83 8.06 -33.72 11.55
C GLY A 83 6.61 -33.39 11.19
N THR A 84 5.78 -32.94 12.13
CA THR A 84 4.41 -32.49 11.83
C THR A 84 4.45 -31.06 11.27
N PRO A 85 3.78 -30.78 10.15
CA PRO A 85 3.66 -29.42 9.64
C PRO A 85 2.87 -28.54 10.62
N GLU A 86 3.41 -27.38 10.95
CA GLU A 86 2.77 -26.30 11.70
C GLU A 86 2.67 -25.08 10.76
N THR A 87 1.48 -24.50 10.63
CA THR A 87 1.30 -23.28 9.84
C THR A 87 1.11 -22.11 10.78
N ARG A 88 2.00 -21.13 10.70
CA ARG A 88 1.93 -19.90 11.50
C ARG A 88 1.43 -18.77 10.63
N LEU A 89 0.44 -18.05 11.13
CA LEU A 89 -0.05 -16.82 10.53
C LEU A 89 0.50 -15.65 11.32
N TYR A 90 1.25 -14.79 10.65
CA TYR A 90 1.78 -13.56 11.23
C TYR A 90 0.93 -12.39 10.75
N ILE A 91 0.58 -11.51 11.68
CA ILE A 91 -0.26 -10.34 11.42
C ILE A 91 0.39 -9.12 12.04
N VAL A 92 0.45 -8.02 11.30
CA VAL A 92 0.90 -6.72 11.81
C VAL A 92 -0.25 -5.73 11.77
N PHE A 93 -0.45 -5.03 12.89
CA PHE A 93 -1.36 -3.89 12.98
C PHE A 93 -0.58 -2.58 13.05
N ASN A 94 -0.99 -1.58 12.28
CA ASN A 94 -0.38 -0.23 12.34
C ASN A 94 -0.77 0.60 13.57
N HIS A 95 -1.70 0.12 14.40
CA HIS A 95 -2.17 0.87 15.57
C HIS A 95 -1.66 0.21 16.85
N GLU A 96 -0.84 0.95 17.59
CA GLU A 96 -0.45 0.59 18.96
C GLU A 96 -1.69 0.64 19.87
N ASP A 97 -1.80 -0.34 20.77
CA ASP A 97 -2.87 -0.47 21.76
C ASP A 97 -4.31 -0.58 21.24
N ASP A 98 -4.50 -1.04 20.01
CA ASP A 98 -5.84 -1.40 19.57
C ASP A 98 -6.32 -2.64 20.35
N GLU A 99 -7.41 -2.50 21.10
CA GLU A 99 -8.12 -3.62 21.71
C GLU A 99 -8.43 -4.72 20.67
N SER A 100 -8.58 -4.32 19.40
CA SER A 100 -8.70 -5.22 18.26
C SER A 100 -7.45 -6.08 18.05
N ALA A 101 -6.24 -5.56 18.21
CA ALA A 101 -5.00 -6.35 18.13
C ALA A 101 -4.93 -7.38 19.26
N ARG A 102 -5.38 -7.02 20.47
CA ARG A 102 -5.42 -7.95 21.63
C ARG A 102 -6.45 -9.07 21.47
N ARG A 103 -7.61 -8.75 20.88
CA ARG A 103 -8.71 -9.72 20.65
C ARG A 103 -8.60 -10.47 19.32
N CYS A 104 -7.74 -10.03 18.40
CA CYS A 104 -7.63 -10.59 17.07
C CYS A 104 -7.22 -12.08 17.08
N PRO A 105 -6.22 -12.54 17.85
CA PRO A 105 -5.86 -13.94 17.91
C PRO A 105 -7.05 -14.84 18.28
N GLN A 106 -7.79 -14.49 19.34
CA GLN A 106 -8.98 -15.25 19.75
C GLN A 106 -10.07 -15.18 18.68
N HIS A 107 -10.33 -13.99 18.11
CA HIS A 107 -11.38 -13.83 17.10
C HIS A 107 -11.08 -14.62 15.83
N LEU A 108 -9.85 -14.59 15.32
CA LEU A 108 -9.45 -15.39 14.17
C LEU A 108 -9.46 -16.87 14.51
N GLN A 109 -9.05 -17.26 15.71
CA GLN A 109 -9.12 -18.65 16.14
C GLN A 109 -10.56 -19.16 16.19
N THR A 110 -11.50 -18.37 16.74
CA THR A 110 -12.93 -18.65 16.71
C THR A 110 -13.44 -18.74 15.27
N ILE A 111 -13.06 -17.81 14.39
CA ILE A 111 -13.39 -17.90 12.97
C ILE A 111 -12.88 -19.23 12.42
N PHE A 112 -11.61 -19.57 12.57
CA PHE A 112 -11.06 -20.84 12.07
C PHE A 112 -11.72 -22.08 12.66
N GLU A 113 -12.13 -22.06 13.92
CA GLU A 113 -12.91 -23.13 14.56
C GLU A 113 -14.31 -23.24 13.96
N MET A 114 -15.02 -22.12 13.78
CA MET A 114 -16.30 -22.09 13.08
C MET A 114 -16.16 -22.59 11.63
N LEU A 115 -15.10 -22.16 10.93
CA LEU A 115 -14.78 -22.60 9.58
C LEU A 115 -14.41 -24.09 9.50
N ARG A 116 -14.15 -24.77 10.61
CA ARG A 116 -13.97 -26.24 10.63
C ARG A 116 -15.28 -27.00 10.78
N GLN A 117 -16.34 -26.36 11.28
CA GLN A 117 -17.59 -27.02 11.68
C GLN A 117 -18.73 -26.93 10.65
N VAL A 118 -18.66 -26.01 9.68
CA VAL A 118 -19.76 -25.79 8.72
C VAL A 118 -19.67 -26.77 7.53
N PRO A 119 -20.74 -27.46 7.08
CA PRO A 119 -20.79 -28.16 5.79
C PRO A 119 -21.28 -27.24 4.66
N TYR A 120 -20.67 -27.27 3.48
CA TYR A 120 -20.98 -26.34 2.37
C TYR A 120 -22.04 -26.84 1.38
N LYS A 121 -22.89 -25.92 0.90
CA LYS A 121 -23.69 -26.01 -0.33
C LYS A 121 -23.55 -24.73 -1.15
N GLU A 122 -23.48 -24.87 -2.47
CA GLU A 122 -23.14 -23.80 -3.41
C GLU A 122 -24.39 -22.96 -3.79
N HIS A 123 -24.28 -21.63 -3.69
CA HIS A 123 -25.33 -20.71 -4.15
C HIS A 123 -24.77 -19.62 -5.07
N LYS A 124 -25.45 -19.43 -6.21
CA LYS A 124 -25.18 -18.40 -7.21
C LYS A 124 -26.04 -17.17 -6.90
N ILE A 125 -25.42 -15.99 -6.81
CA ILE A 125 -26.14 -14.71 -6.67
C ILE A 125 -25.66 -13.72 -7.74
N GLY A 126 -26.61 -13.09 -8.43
CA GLY A 126 -26.43 -12.10 -9.51
C GLY A 126 -26.25 -10.65 -9.05
N PHE A 127 -26.07 -9.72 -9.99
CA PHE A 127 -25.29 -8.47 -9.90
C PHE A 127 -26.07 -7.16 -9.63
N GLN A 128 -25.28 -6.08 -9.40
CA GLN A 128 -25.55 -4.62 -9.29
C GLN A 128 -25.79 -3.96 -7.90
N LEU A 129 -26.24 -4.70 -6.87
CA LEU A 129 -26.00 -4.31 -5.46
C LEU A 129 -24.55 -4.61 -4.99
N ARG A 130 -23.69 -4.97 -5.95
CA ARG A 130 -22.47 -5.72 -5.72
C ARG A 130 -21.41 -4.91 -5.01
N ARG A 131 -21.17 -3.64 -5.31
CA ARG A 131 -20.05 -2.91 -4.67
C ARG A 131 -20.33 -2.58 -3.20
N TRP A 132 -21.59 -2.28 -2.87
CA TRP A 132 -22.06 -2.00 -1.51
C TRP A 132 -22.25 -3.30 -0.71
N ALA A 133 -22.91 -4.31 -1.30
CA ALA A 133 -23.02 -5.64 -0.69
C ALA A 133 -21.67 -6.35 -0.58
N LEU A 134 -20.74 -6.25 -1.54
CA LEU A 134 -19.37 -6.77 -1.40
C LEU A 134 -18.60 -6.07 -0.29
N LYS A 135 -18.96 -4.84 0.09
CA LYS A 135 -18.31 -4.09 1.17
C LYS A 135 -18.88 -4.47 2.54
N ILE A 136 -20.19 -4.75 2.63
CA ILE A 136 -20.87 -5.26 3.84
C ILE A 136 -20.60 -6.76 4.04
N MET A 137 -20.71 -7.52 2.96
CA MET A 137 -20.39 -8.95 2.89
C MET A 137 -18.91 -9.19 2.65
N SER A 138 -18.02 -8.18 2.63
CA SER A 138 -16.58 -8.41 2.40
C SER A 138 -16.08 -9.42 3.43
N PHE A 139 -16.45 -9.23 4.69
CA PHE A 139 -16.16 -10.17 5.76
C PHE A 139 -16.72 -11.56 5.47
N LEU A 140 -18.00 -11.68 5.11
CA LEU A 140 -18.65 -12.98 4.83
C LEU A 140 -18.07 -13.67 3.59
N ILE A 141 -17.78 -12.93 2.53
CA ILE A 141 -17.20 -13.44 1.28
C ILE A 141 -15.77 -13.85 1.51
N THR A 142 -15.03 -13.07 2.28
CA THR A 142 -13.65 -13.36 2.60
C THR A 142 -13.54 -14.51 3.59
N ALA A 143 -14.43 -14.58 4.59
CA ALA A 143 -14.58 -15.71 5.49
C ALA A 143 -15.00 -16.97 4.72
N ASN A 144 -15.90 -16.85 3.73
CA ASN A 144 -16.29 -17.94 2.86
C ASN A 144 -15.17 -18.35 1.89
N ARG A 145 -14.35 -17.41 1.41
CA ARG A 145 -13.14 -17.74 0.64
C ARG A 145 -12.14 -18.49 1.51
N LEU A 146 -11.88 -18.01 2.72
CA LEU A 146 -11.09 -18.70 3.74
C LEU A 146 -11.67 -20.10 4.02
N PHE A 147 -12.99 -20.22 4.16
CA PHE A 147 -13.69 -21.49 4.32
C PHE A 147 -13.42 -22.45 3.14
N ILE A 148 -13.62 -22.00 1.91
CA ILE A 148 -13.40 -22.80 0.70
C ILE A 148 -11.92 -23.22 0.61
N LEU A 149 -11.01 -22.35 1.04
CA LEU A 149 -9.57 -22.61 1.03
C LEU A 149 -9.15 -23.62 2.10
N THR A 150 -9.72 -23.58 3.31
CA THR A 150 -9.48 -24.60 4.35
C THR A 150 -10.02 -25.98 3.94
N GLN A 151 -11.07 -26.00 3.12
CA GLN A 151 -11.64 -27.24 2.58
C GLN A 151 -10.90 -27.78 1.35
N SER A 152 -9.99 -27.02 0.75
CA SER A 152 -9.26 -27.44 -0.44
C SER A 152 -8.33 -28.60 -0.15
N GLN A 153 -8.55 -29.79 -0.72
CA GLN A 153 -7.67 -30.96 -0.53
C GLN A 153 -6.18 -30.67 -0.79
N ARG A 154 -5.86 -29.76 -1.71
CA ARG A 154 -4.48 -29.36 -2.02
C ARG A 154 -3.85 -28.52 -0.90
N LEU A 155 -4.60 -27.58 -0.34
CA LEU A 155 -4.15 -26.75 0.79
C LEU A 155 -4.30 -27.46 2.13
N ARG A 156 -5.18 -28.45 2.21
CA ARG A 156 -5.51 -29.19 3.43
C ARG A 156 -4.26 -29.80 4.07
N LYS A 157 -3.31 -30.33 3.29
CA LYS A 157 -2.03 -30.84 3.82
C LYS A 157 -1.15 -29.76 4.49
N HIS A 158 -1.33 -28.50 4.09
CA HIS A 158 -0.61 -27.35 4.64
C HIS A 158 -1.40 -26.75 5.82
N LEU A 159 -2.73 -26.65 5.69
CA LEU A 159 -3.63 -26.04 6.68
C LEU A 159 -4.12 -26.98 7.80
N GLN A 160 -3.91 -28.29 7.70
CA GLN A 160 -4.25 -29.28 8.75
C GLN A 160 -3.27 -29.32 9.92
N GLY A 161 -2.18 -28.55 9.84
CA GLY A 161 -1.23 -28.40 10.94
C GLY A 161 -1.82 -27.65 12.14
N LYS A 162 -1.04 -27.59 13.22
CA LYS A 162 -1.29 -26.64 14.32
C LYS A 162 -1.25 -25.22 13.74
N PHE A 163 -2.21 -24.40 14.13
CA PHE A 163 -2.33 -23.02 13.68
C PHE A 163 -2.08 -22.09 14.85
N SER A 164 -1.15 -21.14 14.70
CA SER A 164 -0.92 -20.07 15.67
C SER A 164 -0.94 -18.71 14.99
N VAL A 165 -1.54 -17.74 15.67
CA VAL A 165 -1.57 -16.33 15.24
C VAL A 165 -0.57 -15.57 16.08
N HIS A 166 0.38 -14.92 15.41
CA HIS A 166 1.37 -14.06 16.05
C HIS A 166 1.15 -12.61 15.60
N VAL A 167 1.01 -11.72 16.58
CA VAL A 167 0.87 -10.29 16.34
C VAL A 167 2.24 -9.64 16.45
N LEU A 168 2.70 -9.00 15.38
CA LEU A 168 3.91 -8.20 15.39
C LEU A 168 3.56 -6.73 15.65
N THR A 169 4.42 -6.05 16.40
CA THR A 169 4.30 -4.61 16.66
C THR A 169 4.98 -3.83 15.53
N SER A 170 4.28 -2.83 14.99
CA SER A 170 4.96 -1.83 14.16
C SER A 170 5.92 -1.02 15.03
N GLN A 171 7.09 -0.68 14.50
CA GLN A 171 8.03 0.19 15.18
C GLN A 171 7.45 1.61 15.31
N THR A 172 7.51 2.16 16.53
CA THR A 172 7.30 3.58 16.79
C THR A 172 8.55 4.34 16.38
N THR A 173 8.39 5.45 15.67
CA THR A 173 9.53 6.24 15.20
C THR A 173 9.53 7.65 15.80
N ALA A 174 10.71 8.26 15.81
CA ALA A 174 10.91 9.57 16.40
C ALA A 174 10.13 10.64 15.61
N PRO A 175 9.63 11.70 16.29
CA PRO A 175 9.04 12.85 15.61
C PRO A 175 10.02 13.52 14.64
N TYR A 176 9.50 14.04 13.52
CA TYR A 176 10.28 14.82 12.56
C TYR A 176 9.58 16.10 12.13
N SER A 177 10.35 17.06 11.64
CA SER A 177 9.87 18.26 10.94
C SER A 177 10.44 18.30 9.53
N CYS A 178 9.59 18.57 8.55
CA CYS A 178 9.90 18.54 7.13
C CYS A 178 9.70 19.94 6.55
N ASP A 179 10.74 20.53 5.98
CA ASP A 179 10.65 21.76 5.21
C ASP A 179 10.20 21.44 3.77
N LEU A 180 9.06 21.98 3.37
CA LEU A 180 8.47 21.87 2.03
C LEU A 180 8.51 23.23 1.31
N SER A 181 9.49 24.08 1.62
CA SER A 181 9.77 25.31 0.87
C SER A 181 10.11 25.02 -0.59
N SER A 182 9.91 26.02 -1.44
CA SER A 182 10.28 25.95 -2.87
C SER A 182 11.77 25.67 -3.05
N GLU A 183 12.60 26.23 -2.18
CA GLU A 183 14.04 26.04 -2.14
C GLU A 183 14.40 24.57 -1.87
N THR A 184 13.77 23.94 -0.88
CA THR A 184 14.02 22.52 -0.55
C THR A 184 13.47 21.58 -1.62
N MET A 185 12.30 21.89 -2.19
CA MET A 185 11.78 21.18 -3.36
C MET A 185 12.73 21.27 -4.57
N GLN A 186 13.35 22.44 -4.76
CA GLN A 186 14.33 22.68 -5.82
C GLN A 186 15.59 21.82 -5.62
N VAL A 187 16.08 21.68 -4.38
CA VAL A 187 17.20 20.78 -4.04
C VAL A 187 16.84 19.33 -4.39
N ALA A 188 15.69 18.83 -3.92
CA ALA A 188 15.26 17.45 -4.18
C ALA A 188 15.16 17.12 -5.68
N LEU A 189 14.70 18.07 -6.49
CA LEU A 189 14.61 17.92 -7.95
C LEU A 189 15.98 17.95 -8.63
N ASN A 190 16.91 18.78 -8.13
CA ASN A 190 18.27 18.81 -8.64
C ASN A 190 19.01 17.51 -8.32
N ASP A 191 18.84 16.97 -7.11
CA ASP A 191 19.37 15.66 -6.72
C ASP A 191 18.84 14.55 -7.63
N ALA A 192 17.54 14.57 -7.92
CA ALA A 192 16.93 13.59 -8.82
C ALA A 192 17.51 13.67 -10.24
N MET A 193 17.75 14.88 -10.74
CA MET A 193 18.34 15.08 -12.06
C MET A 193 19.80 14.66 -12.16
N ALA A 194 20.60 14.90 -11.11
CA ALA A 194 22.02 14.55 -11.08
C ALA A 194 22.25 13.06 -11.35
N GLU A 195 21.30 12.20 -10.98
CA GLU A 195 21.35 10.76 -11.23
C GLU A 195 21.08 10.35 -12.69
N THR A 196 20.37 11.17 -13.47
CA THR A 196 19.93 10.82 -14.83
C THR A 196 20.89 11.25 -15.95
N GLY A 197 21.80 12.19 -15.66
CA GLY A 197 22.81 12.68 -16.60
C GLY A 197 22.26 13.41 -17.84
N HIS A 198 20.93 13.57 -17.98
CA HIS A 198 20.29 14.22 -19.12
C HIS A 198 19.42 15.38 -18.66
N ARG A 199 19.71 16.59 -19.14
CA ARG A 199 18.90 17.80 -18.89
C ARG A 199 18.25 18.26 -20.18
N PRO A 200 16.94 18.02 -20.37
CA PRO A 200 16.20 18.57 -21.50
C PRO A 200 16.31 20.11 -21.53
N ALA A 201 16.32 20.69 -22.73
CA ALA A 201 16.43 22.15 -22.89
C ALA A 201 15.26 22.93 -22.22
N ASP A 202 14.12 22.27 -22.02
CA ASP A 202 12.94 22.85 -21.37
C ASP A 202 12.80 22.47 -19.88
N TRP A 203 13.81 21.80 -19.30
CA TRP A 203 13.75 21.28 -17.93
C TRP A 203 13.47 22.35 -16.89
N ASP A 204 14.19 23.47 -16.94
CA ASP A 204 14.06 24.52 -15.93
C ASP A 204 12.64 25.08 -15.87
N LYS A 205 12.03 25.30 -17.04
CA LYS A 205 10.64 25.74 -17.16
C LYS A 205 9.66 24.70 -16.61
N LYS A 206 9.84 23.42 -16.94
CA LYS A 206 8.99 22.32 -16.41
C LYS A 206 9.09 22.22 -14.89
N ARG A 207 10.33 22.29 -14.38
CA ARG A 207 10.66 22.22 -12.96
C ARG A 207 10.04 23.36 -12.17
N GLU A 208 10.24 24.61 -12.60
CA GLU A 208 9.63 25.79 -11.96
C GLU A 208 8.11 25.71 -11.97
N SER A 209 7.50 25.33 -13.09
CA SER A 209 6.05 25.14 -13.17
C SER A 209 5.55 24.07 -12.19
N PHE A 210 6.27 22.96 -12.05
CA PHE A 210 5.93 21.89 -11.14
C PHE A 210 6.07 22.31 -9.67
N ILE A 211 7.16 22.99 -9.30
CA ILE A 211 7.36 23.52 -7.94
C ILE A 211 6.27 24.51 -7.56
N ASN A 212 5.93 25.44 -8.47
CA ASN A 212 4.87 26.41 -8.24
C ASN A 212 3.50 25.73 -8.04
N TRP A 213 3.22 24.70 -8.83
CA TRP A 213 2.01 23.90 -8.67
C TRP A 213 1.99 23.15 -7.33
N LEU A 214 3.08 22.44 -6.98
CA LEU A 214 3.20 21.71 -5.72
C LEU A 214 3.05 22.61 -4.51
N SER A 215 3.72 23.76 -4.51
CA SER A 215 3.64 24.76 -3.44
C SER A 215 2.19 25.20 -3.20
N LYS A 216 1.43 25.41 -4.28
CA LYS A 216 0.01 25.78 -4.22
C LYS A 216 -0.86 24.64 -3.68
N GLU A 217 -0.56 23.39 -4.01
CA GLU A 217 -1.30 22.21 -3.55
C GLU A 217 -1.02 21.83 -2.09
N LEU A 218 0.24 21.98 -1.65
CA LEU A 218 0.67 21.68 -0.30
C LEU A 218 0.12 22.69 0.72
N LYS A 219 0.02 23.97 0.35
CA LYS A 219 -0.49 25.08 1.18
C LYS A 219 0.25 25.29 2.51
N VAL A 220 1.37 24.59 2.71
CA VAL A 220 2.14 24.58 3.94
C VAL A 220 3.61 24.43 3.56
N SER A 221 4.46 25.30 4.12
CA SER A 221 5.92 25.26 3.92
C SER A 221 6.65 24.40 4.93
N GLU A 222 6.06 24.07 6.07
CA GLU A 222 6.68 23.23 7.10
C GLU A 222 5.67 22.26 7.72
N VAL A 223 6.02 20.98 7.79
CA VAL A 223 5.17 19.93 8.35
C VAL A 223 5.84 19.27 9.54
N VAL A 224 5.13 19.17 10.66
CA VAL A 224 5.61 18.45 11.85
C VAL A 224 4.81 17.17 12.04
N ARG A 225 5.50 16.04 12.20
CA ARG A 225 4.91 14.72 12.48
C ARG A 225 5.32 14.25 13.87
N GLN A 226 4.34 14.16 14.76
CA GLN A 226 4.55 13.77 16.17
C GLN A 226 4.59 12.26 16.39
N LYS A 227 3.91 11.48 15.55
CA LYS A 227 3.82 10.02 15.67
C LYS A 227 3.89 9.38 14.28
N PRO A 228 5.01 9.55 13.56
CA PRO A 228 5.19 8.86 12.30
C PRO A 228 5.21 7.34 12.52
N LYS A 229 4.89 6.59 11.46
CA LYS A 229 4.69 5.15 11.54
C LYS A 229 5.26 4.43 10.34
N VAL A 230 5.97 3.34 10.63
CA VAL A 230 6.22 2.30 9.65
C VAL A 230 4.90 1.63 9.28
N HIS A 231 4.71 1.32 8.00
CA HIS A 231 3.52 0.62 7.55
C HIS A 231 3.62 -0.89 7.79
N ALA A 232 2.47 -1.55 7.96
CA ALA A 232 2.36 -2.94 8.37
C ALA A 232 3.07 -3.90 7.41
N GLU A 233 3.02 -3.64 6.10
CA GLU A 233 3.75 -4.42 5.11
C GLU A 233 5.27 -4.33 5.27
N LEU A 234 5.80 -3.18 5.67
CA LEU A 234 7.24 -2.97 5.86
C LEU A 234 7.70 -3.52 7.20
N ALA A 235 6.89 -3.34 8.25
CA ALA A 235 7.14 -3.95 9.56
C ALA A 235 7.19 -5.48 9.45
N MET A 236 6.32 -6.09 8.64
CA MET A 236 6.40 -7.52 8.33
C MET A 236 7.73 -7.89 7.69
N ILE A 237 8.16 -7.16 6.66
CA ILE A 237 9.41 -7.43 5.94
C ILE A 237 10.64 -7.25 6.84
N ILE A 238 10.65 -6.24 7.72
CA ILE A 238 11.72 -6.07 8.71
C ILE A 238 11.79 -7.28 9.64
N ALA A 239 10.65 -7.77 10.13
CA ALA A 239 10.63 -8.96 10.98
C ALA A 239 11.18 -10.20 10.25
N MET A 240 10.90 -10.34 8.95
CA MET A 240 11.53 -11.39 8.11
C MET A 240 13.04 -11.21 8.05
N ALA A 241 13.51 -9.99 7.76
CA ALA A 241 14.92 -9.68 7.58
C ALA A 241 15.73 -9.87 8.87
N LYS A 242 15.13 -9.61 10.04
CA LYS A 242 15.73 -9.83 11.36
C LYS A 242 15.73 -11.29 11.82
N GLY A 243 15.12 -12.20 11.06
CA GLY A 243 14.94 -13.59 11.48
C GLY A 243 13.93 -13.76 12.62
N GLU A 244 13.10 -12.76 12.90
CA GLU A 244 12.01 -12.89 13.89
C GLU A 244 10.91 -13.84 13.38
N ILE A 245 10.77 -13.92 12.05
CA ILE A 245 9.88 -14.85 11.35
C ILE A 245 10.63 -15.57 10.22
N GLU A 246 10.57 -16.90 10.23
CA GLU A 246 11.29 -17.79 9.31
C GLU A 246 10.32 -18.57 8.40
N ASP A 247 10.82 -19.14 7.30
CA ASP A 247 10.07 -19.98 6.34
C ASP A 247 8.74 -19.37 5.84
N VAL A 248 8.73 -18.04 5.70
CA VAL A 248 7.59 -17.27 5.23
C VAL A 248 7.46 -17.32 3.72
N LEU A 249 6.21 -17.33 3.26
CA LEU A 249 5.92 -17.10 1.85
C LEU A 249 6.45 -15.70 1.46
N PRO A 250 7.11 -15.55 0.29
CA PRO A 250 7.56 -14.26 -0.23
C PRO A 250 6.39 -13.45 -0.81
N TYR A 251 5.26 -13.48 -0.11
CA TYR A 251 4.07 -12.70 -0.38
C TYR A 251 3.50 -12.19 0.94
N VAL A 252 3.32 -10.87 1.01
CA VAL A 252 2.65 -10.21 2.13
C VAL A 252 1.25 -9.82 1.67
N GLY A 253 0.24 -10.47 2.24
CA GLY A 253 -1.16 -10.10 2.07
C GLY A 253 -1.41 -8.77 2.77
N VAL A 254 -2.04 -7.84 2.06
CA VAL A 254 -2.28 -6.49 2.55
C VAL A 254 -3.75 -6.16 2.45
N SER A 255 -4.30 -5.61 3.51
CA SER A 255 -5.72 -5.26 3.63
C SER A 255 -6.12 -4.09 2.72
N LYS A 256 -5.15 -3.25 2.37
CA LYS A 256 -5.25 -2.22 1.34
C LYS A 256 -4.03 -2.35 0.43
N LEU A 257 -4.14 -1.89 -0.82
CA LEU A 257 -2.97 -1.78 -1.68
C LEU A 257 -1.89 -0.94 -0.98
N SER A 258 -0.63 -1.31 -1.20
CA SER A 258 0.52 -0.64 -0.59
C SER A 258 0.57 0.83 -1.03
N CYS A 259 1.13 1.68 -0.17
CA CYS A 259 1.42 3.06 -0.57
C CYS A 259 2.62 3.09 -1.53
N ILE A 260 2.83 4.22 -2.21
CA ILE A 260 3.92 4.34 -3.19
C ILE A 260 5.30 4.15 -2.56
N LEU A 261 5.51 4.69 -1.35
CA LEU A 261 6.78 4.55 -0.62
C LEU A 261 7.02 3.10 -0.23
N CYS A 262 6.00 2.41 0.30
CA CYS A 262 6.09 0.99 0.61
C CYS A 262 6.40 0.17 -0.64
N SER A 263 5.78 0.49 -1.77
CA SER A 263 6.06 -0.17 -3.05
C SER A 263 7.51 0.01 -3.51
N HIS A 264 8.06 1.23 -3.42
CA HIS A 264 9.46 1.48 -3.78
C HIS A 264 10.43 0.85 -2.78
N TYR A 265 10.11 0.87 -1.49
CA TYR A 265 10.90 0.21 -0.46
C TYR A 265 10.98 -1.29 -0.71
N ILE A 266 9.86 -1.96 -0.98
CA ILE A 266 9.84 -3.41 -1.26
C ILE A 266 10.72 -3.74 -2.49
N ARG A 267 10.70 -2.89 -3.51
CA ARG A 267 11.56 -3.05 -4.70
C ARG A 267 13.03 -2.88 -4.38
N ALA A 268 13.37 -1.83 -3.62
CA ALA A 268 14.75 -1.59 -3.17
C ALA A 268 15.25 -2.74 -2.27
N PHE A 269 14.39 -3.23 -1.37
CA PHE A 269 14.68 -4.36 -0.50
C PHE A 269 14.95 -5.64 -1.31
N ASN A 270 14.10 -5.94 -2.29
CA ASN A 270 14.29 -7.08 -3.18
C ASN A 270 15.59 -7.00 -3.98
N GLU A 271 15.96 -5.79 -4.44
CA GLU A 271 17.22 -5.53 -5.15
C GLU A 271 18.44 -5.77 -4.25
N VAL A 272 18.47 -5.14 -3.07
CA VAL A 272 19.62 -5.20 -2.14
C VAL A 272 19.75 -6.56 -1.49
N MET A 273 18.65 -7.15 -1.02
CA MET A 273 18.65 -8.42 -0.29
C MET A 273 18.54 -9.65 -1.21
N MET A 274 18.49 -9.44 -2.53
CA MET A 274 18.25 -10.48 -3.54
C MET A 274 17.00 -11.33 -3.24
N GLN A 275 15.94 -10.69 -2.74
CA GLN A 275 14.67 -11.31 -2.38
C GLN A 275 13.61 -11.09 -3.48
N LYS A 276 12.49 -11.81 -3.39
CA LYS A 276 11.35 -11.67 -4.32
C LYS A 276 10.01 -11.50 -3.59
N ILE A 277 10.00 -10.64 -2.56
CA ILE A 277 8.80 -10.37 -1.77
C ILE A 277 7.82 -9.56 -2.61
N ALA A 278 6.56 -10.01 -2.66
CA ALA A 278 5.47 -9.32 -3.35
C ALA A 278 4.32 -8.93 -2.41
N THR A 279 3.53 -7.94 -2.83
CA THR A 279 2.23 -7.58 -2.22
C THR A 279 1.15 -7.59 -3.30
N LYS A 280 -0.11 -7.33 -2.92
CA LYS A 280 -1.24 -7.23 -3.87
C LYS A 280 -1.08 -6.12 -4.92
N GLY A 281 -0.15 -5.19 -4.72
CA GLY A 281 0.12 -4.06 -5.59
C GLY A 281 0.09 -2.74 -4.83
N SER A 282 0.20 -1.63 -5.56
CA SER A 282 0.23 -0.27 -5.01
C SER A 282 -0.96 0.53 -5.52
N HIS A 283 -1.49 1.45 -4.70
CA HIS A 283 -2.45 2.46 -5.16
C HIS A 283 -1.79 3.77 -5.59
N GLY A 284 -0.46 3.86 -5.58
CA GLY A 284 0.30 5.00 -6.08
C GLY A 284 0.17 6.30 -5.29
N LYS A 285 -0.34 6.26 -4.05
CA LYS A 285 -0.42 7.45 -3.18
C LYS A 285 0.59 7.34 -2.05
N ALA A 286 1.19 8.44 -1.64
CA ALA A 286 1.92 8.53 -0.38
C ALA A 286 0.96 8.84 0.78
N TYR A 287 1.31 8.41 1.98
CA TYR A 287 0.61 8.80 3.19
C TYR A 287 1.52 9.70 4.03
N PRO A 288 0.99 10.81 4.55
CA PRO A 288 1.74 11.63 5.49
C PRO A 288 2.05 10.88 6.78
N GLY A 289 3.18 11.20 7.42
CA GLY A 289 3.61 10.50 8.63
C GLY A 289 4.11 9.08 8.37
N TRP A 290 4.44 8.72 7.14
CA TRP A 290 5.21 7.52 6.85
C TRP A 290 6.61 7.64 7.48
N SER A 291 7.20 6.51 7.86
CA SER A 291 8.55 6.47 8.44
C SER A 291 9.39 5.35 7.85
N TRP A 292 10.69 5.61 7.75
CA TRP A 292 11.71 4.72 7.25
C TRP A 292 11.82 3.45 8.12
N PRO A 293 11.59 2.26 7.54
CA PRO A 293 11.80 0.99 8.22
C PRO A 293 13.30 0.62 8.29
N SER A 294 14.02 1.10 9.30
CA SER A 294 15.48 0.88 9.39
C SER A 294 15.84 -0.60 9.59
N LEU A 295 16.86 -1.06 8.85
CA LEU A 295 17.49 -2.37 8.97
C LEU A 295 19.01 -2.16 9.17
N PRO A 296 19.55 -2.32 10.40
CA PRO A 296 20.91 -1.87 10.74
C PRO A 296 22.00 -2.29 9.77
N ASP A 297 21.99 -3.55 9.32
CA ASP A 297 23.08 -4.12 8.53
C ASP A 297 23.07 -3.69 7.05
N HIS A 298 21.95 -3.18 6.55
CA HIS A 298 21.79 -2.81 5.13
C HIS A 298 21.18 -1.41 4.95
N ASN A 299 21.13 -0.61 6.01
CA ASN A 299 20.32 0.61 6.04
C ASN A 299 20.73 1.60 4.94
N GLU A 300 22.04 1.75 4.72
CA GLU A 300 22.57 2.71 3.74
C GLU A 300 22.34 2.24 2.30
N GLU A 301 22.72 1.01 1.97
CA GLU A 301 22.49 0.43 0.63
C GLU A 301 21.01 0.46 0.25
N LEU A 302 20.15 0.12 1.20
CA LEU A 302 18.71 0.14 1.02
C LEU A 302 18.16 1.56 0.86
N ARG A 303 18.65 2.52 1.64
CA ARG A 303 18.30 3.93 1.52
C ARG A 303 18.71 4.47 0.15
N GLN A 304 19.92 4.19 -0.32
CA GLN A 304 20.37 4.62 -1.65
C GLN A 304 19.54 4.01 -2.78
N ALA A 305 19.28 2.70 -2.73
CA ALA A 305 18.42 2.04 -3.70
C ALA A 305 16.99 2.58 -3.70
N PHE A 306 16.44 2.91 -2.52
CA PHE A 306 15.14 3.54 -2.37
C PHE A 306 15.09 4.96 -2.94
N LEU A 307 16.05 5.81 -2.54
CA LEU A 307 16.12 7.21 -2.98
C LEU A 307 16.23 7.30 -4.49
N ARG A 308 17.06 6.46 -5.13
CA ARG A 308 17.16 6.37 -6.60
C ARG A 308 15.80 6.16 -7.25
N ARG A 309 15.00 5.23 -6.71
CA ARG A 309 13.66 4.91 -7.24
C ARG A 309 12.66 6.05 -7.02
N ILE A 310 12.73 6.70 -5.87
CA ILE A 310 11.86 7.82 -5.53
C ILE A 310 12.21 9.07 -6.35
N ARG A 311 13.50 9.30 -6.62
CA ARG A 311 13.98 10.38 -7.48
C ARG A 311 13.54 10.18 -8.93
N GLN A 312 13.71 8.98 -9.48
CA GLN A 312 13.13 8.62 -10.79
C GLN A 312 11.62 8.88 -10.82
N GLN A 313 10.93 8.51 -9.75
CA GLN A 313 9.50 8.72 -9.64
C GLN A 313 9.12 10.22 -9.58
N LEU A 314 9.92 11.03 -8.90
CA LEU A 314 9.76 12.49 -8.87
C LEU A 314 9.93 13.10 -10.26
N LEU A 315 10.92 12.64 -11.03
CA LEU A 315 11.13 13.11 -12.41
C LEU A 315 9.94 12.76 -13.32
N SER A 316 9.43 11.54 -13.23
CA SER A 316 8.22 11.14 -13.97
C SER A 316 7.01 12.01 -13.61
N ASP A 317 6.90 12.46 -12.36
CA ASP A 317 5.82 13.36 -11.93
C ASP A 317 5.97 14.75 -12.56
N VAL A 318 7.19 15.27 -12.68
CA VAL A 318 7.47 16.54 -13.39
C VAL A 318 7.06 16.44 -14.86
N GLU A 319 7.46 15.36 -15.53
CA GLU A 319 7.14 15.13 -16.94
C GLU A 319 5.63 15.02 -17.16
N TRP A 320 4.94 14.24 -16.31
CA TRP A 320 3.49 14.07 -16.37
C TRP A 320 2.76 15.39 -16.16
N HIS A 321 3.20 16.22 -15.21
CA HIS A 321 2.65 17.55 -14.97
C HIS A 321 2.80 18.46 -16.19
N ALA A 322 4.01 18.49 -16.78
CA ALA A 322 4.28 19.29 -17.96
C ALA A 322 3.40 18.88 -19.16
N GLU A 323 3.21 17.58 -19.36
CA GLU A 323 2.36 17.06 -20.45
C GLU A 323 0.88 17.39 -20.23
N ASN A 324 0.38 17.26 -19.00
CA ASN A 324 -1.00 17.63 -18.70
C ASN A 324 -1.28 19.13 -18.92
N LEU A 325 -0.33 20.01 -18.57
CA LEU A 325 -0.45 21.43 -18.84
C LEU A 325 -0.52 21.73 -20.33
N ARG A 326 0.26 21.02 -21.17
CA ARG A 326 0.18 21.13 -22.63
C ARG A 326 -1.20 20.73 -23.14
N ARG A 327 -1.71 19.57 -22.71
CA ARG A 327 -3.05 19.08 -23.10
C ARG A 327 -4.17 20.04 -22.74
N LEU A 328 -4.11 20.66 -21.56
CA LEU A 328 -5.09 21.68 -21.14
C LEU A 328 -4.98 22.95 -21.98
N SER A 329 -3.76 23.35 -22.36
CA SER A 329 -3.52 24.51 -23.20
C SER A 329 -4.03 24.28 -24.63
N ASP A 330 -3.80 23.11 -25.21
CA ASP A 330 -4.22 22.80 -26.60
C ASP A 330 -5.74 22.64 -26.75
N SER A 331 -6.45 22.33 -25.67
CA SER A 331 -7.92 22.31 -25.66
C SER A 331 -8.56 23.70 -25.74
N SER A 332 -7.77 24.78 -25.69
CA SER A 332 -8.25 26.16 -25.78
C SER A 332 -8.21 26.76 -27.19
N VAL A 333 -7.70 26.05 -28.22
CA VAL A 333 -7.45 26.61 -29.57
C VAL A 333 -8.51 26.18 -30.61
N GLY A 334 -9.74 25.87 -30.19
CA GLY A 334 -10.78 25.49 -31.14
C GLY A 334 -12.17 25.39 -30.53
N SER A 335 -12.81 26.52 -30.25
CA SER A 335 -14.28 26.62 -30.19
C SER A 335 -14.74 28.08 -30.11
N ASP A 336 -14.76 28.77 -31.25
CA ASP A 336 -15.81 29.75 -31.52
C ASP A 336 -17.10 28.97 -31.88
N GLY A 337 -17.64 28.30 -30.86
CA GLY A 337 -18.91 27.59 -30.88
C GLY A 337 -19.64 27.88 -29.58
N PRO A 338 -20.99 27.89 -29.56
CA PRO A 338 -21.76 28.58 -28.52
C PRO A 338 -21.38 28.07 -27.13
N GLU A 339 -21.05 29.04 -26.28
CA GLU A 339 -20.67 28.93 -24.89
C GLU A 339 -21.72 28.13 -24.11
N TRP A 340 -21.51 26.83 -23.95
CA TRP A 340 -22.24 26.05 -22.96
C TRP A 340 -21.59 26.31 -21.59
N GLN A 341 -22.05 27.37 -20.93
CA GLN A 341 -21.83 27.59 -19.51
C GLN A 341 -22.25 26.35 -18.73
N PHE A 342 -21.27 25.55 -18.30
CA PHE A 342 -21.45 24.61 -17.19
C PHE A 342 -21.24 25.37 -15.87
N ASP A 343 -22.10 26.35 -15.63
CA ASP A 343 -22.34 26.84 -14.27
C ASP A 343 -23.16 25.76 -13.55
N ARG A 344 -22.47 24.81 -12.93
CA ARG A 344 -23.05 24.08 -11.79
C ARG A 344 -22.64 24.82 -10.53
N THR A 345 -23.31 25.93 -10.29
CA THR A 345 -23.28 26.60 -8.99
C THR A 345 -23.81 25.66 -7.92
N MET A 346 -23.20 25.69 -6.73
CA MET A 346 -23.62 24.95 -5.53
C MET A 346 -25.12 25.09 -5.18
N ASP A 347 -25.80 26.09 -5.73
CA ASP A 347 -27.24 26.32 -5.58
C ASP A 347 -28.11 25.24 -6.24
N ASP A 348 -27.64 24.57 -7.30
CA ASP A 348 -28.41 23.50 -7.95
C ASP A 348 -28.39 22.20 -7.15
N ILE A 349 -27.33 21.96 -6.38
CA ILE A 349 -27.24 20.83 -5.43
C ILE A 349 -28.15 21.08 -4.22
N LYS A 350 -28.30 22.35 -3.81
CA LYS A 350 -29.19 22.74 -2.71
C LYS A 350 -30.67 22.57 -3.07
N LYS A 351 -31.06 22.96 -4.29
CA LYS A 351 -32.42 22.71 -4.81
C LYS A 351 -32.78 21.22 -4.93
N LEU A 352 -31.80 20.35 -5.19
CA LEU A 352 -32.01 18.90 -5.23
C LEU A 352 -32.12 18.27 -3.82
N GLY A 353 -31.51 18.89 -2.81
CA GLY A 353 -31.70 18.53 -1.40
C GLY A 353 -33.09 18.92 -0.90
N ASP A 354 -33.52 20.15 -1.16
CA ASP A 354 -34.80 20.67 -0.68
C ASP A 354 -36.03 20.01 -1.37
N MET A 355 -35.84 19.36 -2.52
CA MET A 355 -36.89 18.57 -3.19
C MET A 355 -37.08 17.15 -2.61
N LEU A 356 -36.11 16.63 -1.85
CA LEU A 356 -36.21 15.30 -1.24
C LEU A 356 -36.77 15.33 0.19
N ASP A 357 -36.87 16.52 0.80
CA ASP A 357 -37.43 16.72 2.14
C ASP A 357 -38.93 17.12 2.13
N MET A 358 -39.62 17.00 0.99
CA MET A 358 -41.08 17.22 0.89
C MET A 358 -41.91 15.95 0.63
N GLU A 359 -41.30 14.75 0.71
CA GLU A 359 -42.00 13.47 0.67
C GLU A 359 -41.81 12.64 1.96
N GLU A 360 -41.91 13.29 3.13
CA GLU A 360 -42.21 12.63 4.41
C GLU A 360 -43.44 13.24 5.09
#